data_AF-V9DWK8-F1
#
_entry.id   AF-V9DWK8-F1
#
_cell.length_a   1.000
_cell.length_b   1.000
_cell.length_c   1.000
_cell.angle_alpha   90.00
_cell.angle_beta   90.00
_cell.angle_gamma   90.00
#
_symmetry.space_group_name_H-M   'P 1'
#
loop_
_entity.id
_entity.type
_entity.pdbx_description
1 polymer ?
#
loop_
_entity_poly.entity_id
_entity_poly.type
_entity_poly.pdbx_seq_one_letter_code
_entity_poly.pdbx_strand_id
1 'polypeptide(L)'
;MDFTHGTNSLGYHLVAGNLLVTTATGRGFPVLDFICRDQQAVSISAIRTYFKEKIPGWRNIVSVVIGKDFVEWRVLMETFPDAKVVLCQF
;
A
#
# COMPACT_ATOMS: atom_id res chain seq x y z
N MET A 1 6.71 -9.08 18.55
CA MET A 1 5.33 -8.73 18.93
C MET A 1 4.61 -8.35 17.64
N ASP A 2 3.78 -9.24 17.13
CA ASP A 2 2.94 -8.93 15.97
C ASP A 2 1.79 -8.05 16.44
N PHE A 3 1.80 -6.78 16.03
CA PHE A 3 0.80 -5.77 16.42
C PHE A 3 -0.63 -6.14 15.94
N THR A 4 -0.77 -7.22 15.17
CA THR A 4 -2.00 -7.73 14.56
C THR A 4 -2.45 -9.08 15.13
N HIS A 5 -1.74 -9.67 16.10
CA HIS A 5 -2.13 -10.95 16.69
C HIS A 5 -3.45 -10.81 17.48
N GLY A 6 -4.55 -11.31 16.91
CA GLY A 6 -5.88 -11.34 17.54
C GLY A 6 -6.85 -10.23 17.12
N THR A 7 -6.52 -9.40 16.13
CA THR A 7 -7.50 -8.43 15.59
C THR A 7 -8.59 -9.12 14.75
N ASN A 8 -8.27 -10.26 14.14
CA ASN A 8 -9.17 -11.09 13.35
C ASN A 8 -10.26 -11.82 14.16
N SER A 9 -10.14 -11.98 15.48
CA SER A 9 -11.12 -12.72 16.30
C SER A 9 -12.37 -11.92 16.69
N LEU A 10 -12.44 -10.63 16.36
CA LEU A 10 -13.59 -9.74 16.63
C LEU A 10 -14.34 -9.32 15.35
N GLY A 11 -14.00 -9.89 14.19
CA GLY A 11 -14.60 -9.50 12.91
C GLY A 11 -14.08 -8.19 12.32
N TYR A 12 -13.03 -7.58 12.93
CA TYR A 12 -12.34 -6.39 12.42
C TYR A 12 -11.01 -6.80 11.77
N HIS A 13 -10.95 -6.86 10.45
CA HIS A 13 -9.71 -7.17 9.72
C HIS A 13 -8.75 -5.98 9.69
N LEU A 14 -8.20 -5.61 10.85
CA LEU A 14 -7.18 -4.57 10.92
C LEU A 14 -5.96 -4.97 10.10
N VAL A 15 -5.67 -4.20 9.07
CA VAL A 15 -4.48 -4.33 8.23
C VAL A 15 -3.54 -3.19 8.59
N ALA A 16 -2.35 -3.55 9.05
CA ALA A 16 -1.20 -2.66 9.09
C ALA A 16 -0.48 -2.78 7.74
N GLY A 17 -0.28 -1.66 7.06
CA GLY A 17 0.39 -1.61 5.77
C GLY A 17 1.45 -0.52 5.75
N ASN A 18 2.47 -0.73 4.93
CA ASN A 18 3.47 0.27 4.63
C ASN A 18 3.56 0.49 3.11
N LEU A 19 3.89 1.72 2.74
CA LEU A 19 4.31 2.06 1.39
C LEU A 19 5.79 2.41 1.44
N LEU A 20 6.59 1.59 0.79
CA LEU A 20 8.03 1.74 0.69
C LEU A 20 8.36 2.28 -0.70
N VAL A 21 9.14 3.35 -0.76
CA VAL A 21 9.65 3.87 -2.04
C VAL A 21 11.13 3.52 -2.15
N THR A 22 11.48 2.85 -3.24
CA THR A 22 12.87 2.59 -3.60
C THR A 22 13.34 3.66 -4.59
N THR A 23 14.45 4.32 -4.25
CA THR A 23 15.05 5.32 -5.14
C THR A 23 15.96 4.68 -6.18
N ALA A 24 16.40 5.48 -7.16
CA ALA A 24 17.40 5.06 -8.16
C ALA A 24 18.72 4.55 -7.54
N THR A 25 19.00 4.86 -6.27
CA THR A 25 20.19 4.38 -5.55
C THR A 25 20.00 2.98 -4.94
N GLY A 26 18.83 2.35 -5.14
CA GLY A 26 18.49 1.04 -4.58
C GLY A 26 18.12 1.05 -3.10
N ARG A 27 18.16 2.21 -2.44
CA ARG A 27 17.72 2.36 -1.04
C ARG A 27 16.22 2.58 -0.98
N GLY A 28 15.54 1.72 -0.23
CA GLY A 28 14.14 1.85 0.15
C GLY A 28 13.98 2.68 1.42
N PHE A 29 12.99 3.56 1.45
CA PHE A 29 12.57 4.24 2.68
C PHE A 29 11.04 4.24 2.80
N PRO A 30 10.50 4.11 4.03
CA PRO A 30 9.06 4.21 4.25
C PRO A 30 8.59 5.63 3.99
N VAL A 31 7.54 5.76 3.17
CA VAL A 31 6.90 7.05 2.86
C VAL A 31 5.51 7.17 3.49
N LEU A 32 4.88 6.04 3.82
CA LEU A 32 3.57 6.03 4.45
C LEU A 32 3.40 4.73 5.23
N ASP A 33 3.19 4.83 6.54
CA ASP A 33 2.70 3.74 7.37
C ASP A 33 1.23 4.02 7.71
N PHE A 34 0.38 3.00 7.62
CA PHE A 34 -1.04 3.16 7.89
C PHE A 34 -1.63 1.92 8.58
N ILE A 35 -2.69 2.17 9.34
CA ILE A 35 -3.54 1.14 9.92
C ILE A 35 -4.95 1.38 9.38
N CYS A 36 -5.53 0.38 8.72
CA CYS A 36 -6.90 0.45 8.22
C CYS A 36 -7.73 -0.72 8.76
N ARG A 37 -9.04 -0.48 8.92
CA ARG A 37 -9.99 -1.46 9.48
C ARG A 37 -10.24 -2.65 8.55
N ASP A 38 -10.06 -2.44 7.25
CA ASP A 38 -10.12 -3.44 6.20
C ASP A 38 -9.34 -2.95 4.97
N GLN A 39 -8.91 -3.87 4.10
CA GLN A 39 -8.28 -3.56 2.81
C GLN A 39 -9.31 -3.20 1.72
N GLN A 40 -10.54 -2.82 2.06
CA GLN A 40 -11.57 -2.58 1.04
C GLN A 40 -11.28 -1.33 0.21
N ALA A 41 -11.85 -1.29 -1.01
CA ALA A 41 -11.67 -0.21 -1.98
C ALA A 41 -11.86 1.21 -1.40
N VAL A 42 -12.78 1.41 -0.45
CA VAL A 42 -13.01 2.72 0.20
C VAL A 42 -11.82 3.14 1.07
N SER A 43 -11.34 2.23 1.92
CA SER A 43 -10.18 2.44 2.80
C SER A 43 -8.92 2.71 1.97
N ILE A 44 -8.68 1.90 0.93
CA ILE A 44 -7.54 2.06 0.02
C ILE A 44 -7.64 3.37 -0.78
N SER A 45 -8.85 3.79 -1.18
CA SER A 45 -9.06 5.07 -1.87
C SER A 45 -8.73 6.28 -0.98
N ALA A 46 -9.05 6.22 0.32
CA ALA A 46 -8.69 7.29 1.26
C ALA A 46 -7.17 7.38 1.44
N ILE A 47 -6.50 6.24 1.62
CA ILE A 47 -5.03 6.14 1.70
C ILE A 47 -4.39 6.68 0.42
N ARG A 48 -4.95 6.34 -0.74
CA ARG A 48 -4.51 6.85 -2.05
C ARG A 48 -4.56 8.37 -2.11
N THR A 49 -5.68 8.97 -1.72
CA THR A 49 -5.86 10.43 -1.77
C THR A 49 -4.83 11.10 -0.86
N TYR A 50 -4.68 10.61 0.37
CA TYR A 50 -3.68 11.11 1.31
C TYR A 50 -2.25 11.01 0.76
N PHE A 51 -1.91 9.87 0.15
CA PHE A 51 -0.59 9.66 -0.46
C PHE A 51 -0.31 10.69 -1.57
N LYS A 52 -1.27 10.92 -2.47
CA LYS A 52 -1.14 11.90 -3.56
C LYS A 52 -0.98 13.33 -3.06
N GLU A 53 -1.68 13.69 -1.99
CA GLU A 53 -1.57 15.02 -1.36
C GLU A 53 -0.20 15.23 -0.70
N LYS A 54 0.38 14.20 -0.08
CA LYS A 54 1.62 14.32 0.68
C LYS A 54 2.89 14.08 -0.13
N ILE A 55 2.81 13.36 -1.25
CA ILE A 55 3.99 12.96 -2.03
C ILE A 55 3.93 13.58 -3.43
N PRO A 56 4.44 14.81 -3.65
CA PRO A 56 4.34 15.51 -4.95
C PRO A 56 4.93 14.72 -6.13
N GLY A 57 5.92 13.87 -5.86
CA GLY A 57 6.59 13.01 -6.83
C GLY A 57 5.88 11.70 -7.15
N TRP A 58 4.64 11.49 -6.68
CA TRP A 58 3.92 10.21 -6.86
C TRP A 58 3.78 9.78 -8.33
N ARG A 59 3.80 10.74 -9.27
CA ARG A 59 3.75 10.47 -10.73
C ARG A 59 5.04 9.86 -11.28
N ASN A 60 6.15 9.93 -10.57
CA ASN A 60 7.43 9.35 -11.00
C ASN A 60 7.57 7.87 -10.62
N ILE A 61 6.54 7.28 -10.01
CA ILE A 61 6.53 5.87 -9.62
C ILE A 61 6.40 5.00 -10.87
N VAL A 62 7.40 4.15 -11.12
CA VAL A 62 7.48 3.27 -12.29
C VAL A 62 7.01 1.85 -12.02
N SER A 63 6.97 1.44 -10.75
CA SER A 63 6.53 0.11 -10.35
C SER A 63 5.99 0.12 -8.93
N VAL A 64 4.99 -0.73 -8.67
CA VAL A 64 4.40 -0.96 -7.36
C VAL A 64 4.49 -2.44 -7.04
N VAL A 65 5.09 -2.78 -5.90
CA VAL A 65 5.20 -4.16 -5.43
C VAL A 65 4.10 -4.42 -4.40
N ILE A 66 3.32 -5.48 -4.59
CA ILE A 66 2.21 -5.85 -3.69
C ILE A 66 2.41 -7.25 -3.10
N GLY A 67 1.99 -7.43 -1.85
CA GLY A 67 1.96 -8.75 -1.22
C GLY A 67 0.92 -9.68 -1.88
N LYS A 68 1.12 -11.00 -1.76
CA LYS A 68 0.23 -12.02 -2.33
C LYS A 68 -1.22 -11.87 -1.87
N ASP A 69 -1.43 -11.45 -0.62
CA ASP A 69 -2.76 -11.34 -0.02
C ASP A 69 -3.42 -9.97 -0.28
N PHE A 70 -2.80 -9.10 -1.08
CA PHE A 70 -3.36 -7.80 -1.43
C PHE A 70 -4.41 -7.91 -2.54
N VAL A 71 -5.67 -7.75 -2.16
CA VAL A 71 -6.81 -8.01 -3.05
C VAL A 71 -7.24 -6.81 -3.90
N GLU A 72 -7.01 -5.57 -3.44
CA GLU A 72 -7.49 -4.34 -4.10
C GLU A 72 -6.46 -3.71 -5.06
N TRP A 73 -5.68 -4.53 -5.77
CA TRP A 73 -4.65 -4.08 -6.73
C TRP A 73 -5.21 -3.22 -7.87
N ARG A 74 -6.50 -3.33 -8.19
CA ARG A 74 -7.17 -2.46 -9.19
C ARG A 74 -7.14 -0.98 -8.81
N VAL A 75 -7.28 -0.66 -7.52
CA VAL A 75 -7.19 0.71 -7.04
C VAL A 75 -5.80 1.28 -7.28
N LEU A 76 -4.74 0.46 -7.21
CA LEU A 76 -3.37 0.88 -7.50
C LEU A 76 -3.16 1.16 -8.99
N MET A 77 -3.77 0.36 -9.89
CA MET A 77 -3.70 0.63 -11.33
C MET A 77 -4.39 1.94 -11.72
N GLU A 78 -5.52 2.28 -11.10
CA GLU A 78 -6.14 3.60 -11.30
C GLU A 78 -5.28 4.73 -10.74
N THR A 79 -4.49 4.44 -9.70
CA THR A 79 -3.64 5.43 -9.04
C THR A 79 -2.40 5.73 -9.87
N PHE A 80 -1.78 4.66 -10.40
CA PHE A 80 -0.49 4.64 -11.08
C PHE A 80 -0.66 3.93 -12.44
N PRO A 81 -1.37 4.54 -13.40
CA PRO A 81 -1.71 3.88 -14.67
C PRO A 81 -0.49 3.48 -15.50
N ASP A 82 0.62 4.23 -15.35
CA ASP A 82 1.87 3.99 -16.07
C ASP A 82 2.84 3.07 -15.31
N ALA A 83 2.51 2.68 -14.07
CA ALA A 83 3.37 1.85 -13.24
C ALA A 83 3.12 0.36 -13.45
N LYS A 84 4.19 -0.43 -13.41
CA LYS A 84 4.09 -1.90 -13.41
C LYS A 84 3.71 -2.40 -12.01
N VAL A 85 2.60 -3.13 -11.89
CA VAL A 85 2.25 -3.84 -10.65
C VAL A 85 2.95 -5.19 -10.63
N VAL A 86 3.70 -5.48 -9.57
CA VAL A 86 4.49 -6.70 -9.40
C VAL A 86 4.10 -7.40 -8.10
N LEU A 87 3.86 -8.71 -8.16
CA LEU A 87 3.63 -9.51 -6.97
C LEU A 87 4.96 -9.82 -6.26
N CYS A 88 5.01 -9.54 -4.96
CA CYS A 88 6.08 -10.00 -4.09
C CYS A 88 6.01 -11.53 -3.99
N GLN A 89 7.12 -12.21 -4.29
CA GLN A 89 7.22 -13.67 -4.24
C GLN A 89 7.78 -14.21 -2.92
N PHE A 90 8.15 -13.32 -2.00
CA PHE A 90 8.64 -13.65 -0.66
C PHE A 90 7.52 -13.60 0.37
#